data_AF-A0A0B1SH00-F1
#
_entry.id   AF-A0A0B1SH00-F1
#
_cell.length_a   1.000
_cell.length_b   1.000
_cell.length_c   1.000
_cell.angle_alpha   90.00
_cell.angle_beta   90.00
_cell.angle_gamma   90.00
#
_symmetry.space_group_name_H-M   'P 1'
#
loop_
_entity.id
_entity.type
_entity.pdbx_description
1 polymer ?
#
loop_
_entity_poly.entity_id
_entity_poly.type
_entity_poly.pdbx_seq_one_letter_code
_entity_poly.pdbx_strand_id
1 'polypeptide(L)'
;MMIFVGFYTVILPFTNGPYSATLTDYLGTVEQNVKVCQDYWWRILLYINNFYACYNILWYLALDMQFYVIAPIFLVALYIHVAFGLALIVLLCVVSVWYVYSITYWLDIPATMVGEYAMFSGATKINDFFSEYYEKPWARVPPYLVGIAVGYLIAYLQRKPPKFNWFIVVGGWIVALIAALLCVFGPYRYIKGDDNWK
;
A
#
# COMPACT_ATOMS: atom_id res chain seq x y z
N MET A 1 22.11 -5.27 -7.52
CA MET A 1 20.89 -5.15 -8.32
C MET A 1 20.36 -6.56 -8.60
N MET A 2 19.27 -6.95 -7.94
CA MET A 2 18.52 -8.14 -8.35
C MET A 2 17.61 -7.71 -9.50
N ILE A 3 17.83 -8.26 -10.69
CA ILE A 3 16.97 -8.01 -11.86
C ILE A 3 16.01 -9.20 -11.93
N PHE A 4 14.73 -8.94 -11.68
CA PHE A 4 13.67 -9.92 -11.86
C PHE A 4 13.00 -9.65 -13.21
N VAL A 5 13.17 -10.56 -14.17
CA VAL A 5 12.48 -10.48 -15.47
C VAL A 5 11.30 -11.44 -15.40
N GLY A 6 10.11 -10.90 -15.13
CA GLY A 6 8.86 -11.65 -15.20
C GLY A 6 8.27 -11.57 -16.60
N PHE A 7 8.03 -12.72 -17.23
CA PHE A 7 7.26 -12.78 -18.48
C PHE A 7 5.78 -12.98 -18.12
N TYR A 8 4.94 -12.00 -18.41
CA TYR A 8 3.49 -12.13 -18.33
C TYR A 8 2.95 -12.41 -19.73
N THR A 9 2.54 -13.65 -19.97
CA THR A 9 1.84 -14.04 -21.19
C THR A 9 0.35 -14.19 -20.87
N VAL A 10 -0.50 -13.43 -21.57
CA VAL A 10 -1.94 -13.51 -21.42
C VAL A 10 -2.44 -14.76 -22.16
N ILE A 11 -2.56 -15.89 -21.47
CA ILE A 11 -3.13 -17.14 -22.00
C ILE A 11 -4.67 -17.15 -21.83
N LEU A 12 -5.25 -16.10 -21.21
CA LEU A 12 -6.67 -15.97 -20.90
C LEU A 12 -7.65 -16.34 -22.04
N PRO A 13 -7.40 -16.02 -23.33
CA PRO A 13 -8.29 -16.45 -24.42
C PRO A 13 -8.43 -17.98 -24.56
N PHE A 14 -7.44 -18.74 -24.09
CA PHE A 14 -7.37 -20.19 -24.18
C PHE A 14 -7.79 -20.90 -22.88
N THR A 15 -8.11 -20.16 -21.81
CA THR A 15 -8.46 -20.70 -20.48
C THR A 15 -9.84 -20.27 -20.01
N ASN A 16 -10.79 -20.06 -20.93
CA ASN A 16 -12.16 -19.68 -20.59
C ASN A 16 -12.87 -20.84 -19.87
N GLY A 17 -13.21 -20.66 -18.60
CA GLY A 17 -13.89 -21.64 -17.76
C GLY A 17 -14.91 -20.99 -16.81
N PRO A 18 -15.64 -21.78 -16.02
CA PRO A 18 -16.66 -21.24 -15.10
C PRO A 18 -16.06 -20.22 -14.10
N TYR A 19 -14.78 -20.35 -13.75
CA TYR A 19 -14.05 -19.40 -12.90
C TYR A 19 -13.84 -18.02 -13.56
N SER A 20 -13.53 -17.97 -14.86
CA SER A 20 -13.37 -16.68 -15.57
C SER A 20 -14.72 -15.97 -15.77
N ALA A 21 -15.80 -16.73 -15.94
CA ALA A 21 -17.17 -16.18 -16.00
C ALA A 21 -17.59 -15.54 -14.65
N THR A 22 -17.28 -16.16 -13.52
CA THR A 22 -17.60 -15.60 -12.19
C THR A 22 -16.81 -14.34 -11.85
N LEU A 23 -15.62 -14.15 -12.45
CA LEU A 23 -14.78 -12.98 -12.23
C LEU A 23 -15.08 -11.83 -13.20
N THR A 24 -15.92 -12.04 -14.22
CA THR A 24 -16.19 -11.04 -15.26
C THR A 24 -16.87 -9.79 -14.71
N ASP A 25 -17.73 -9.93 -13.68
CA ASP A 25 -18.38 -8.79 -13.01
C ASP A 25 -17.41 -7.94 -12.17
N TYR A 26 -16.27 -8.51 -11.75
CA TYR A 26 -15.28 -7.82 -10.91
C TYR A 26 -14.03 -7.34 -11.68
N LEU A 27 -13.61 -8.07 -12.72
CA LEU A 27 -12.39 -7.82 -13.47
C LEU A 27 -12.65 -7.36 -14.92
N GLY A 28 -13.91 -7.23 -15.33
CA GLY A 28 -14.29 -6.96 -16.72
C GLY A 28 -14.11 -8.18 -17.63
N THR A 29 -14.46 -8.02 -18.92
CA THR A 29 -14.35 -9.14 -19.86
C THR A 29 -12.88 -9.44 -20.21
N VAL A 30 -12.60 -10.71 -20.55
CA VAL A 30 -11.27 -11.13 -20.98
C VAL A 30 -10.78 -10.30 -22.18
N GLU A 31 -11.66 -9.97 -23.11
CA GLU A 31 -11.34 -9.16 -24.29
C GLU A 31 -10.95 -7.72 -23.94
N GLN A 32 -11.64 -7.09 -22.98
CA GLN A 32 -11.30 -5.74 -22.52
C GLN A 32 -9.91 -5.70 -21.88
N ASN A 33 -9.61 -6.68 -21.02
CA ASN A 33 -8.30 -6.78 -20.37
C ASN A 33 -7.16 -6.99 -21.38
N VAL A 34 -7.39 -7.81 -22.42
CA VAL A 34 -6.41 -8.01 -23.50
C VAL A 34 -6.14 -6.70 -24.24
N LYS A 35 -7.18 -5.93 -24.59
CA LYS A 35 -7.03 -4.63 -25.29
C LYS A 35 -6.28 -3.61 -24.44
N VAL A 36 -6.67 -3.45 -23.17
CA VAL A 36 -5.94 -2.59 -22.21
C VAL A 36 -4.47 -3.00 -22.13
N CYS A 37 -4.18 -4.30 -22.22
CA CYS A 37 -2.81 -4.76 -22.24
C CYS A 37 -2.03 -4.36 -23.48
N GLN A 38 -2.64 -4.51 -24.66
CA GLN A 38 -2.02 -4.12 -25.92
C GLN A 38 -1.69 -2.63 -25.97
N ASP A 39 -2.53 -1.79 -25.36
CA ASP A 39 -2.35 -0.34 -25.37
C ASP A 39 -1.39 0.17 -24.27
N TYR A 40 -1.33 -0.51 -23.12
CA TYR A 40 -0.65 0.00 -21.92
C TYR A 40 0.48 -0.88 -21.35
N TRP A 41 0.88 -1.97 -22.03
CA TRP A 41 1.99 -2.83 -21.56
C TRP A 41 3.28 -2.07 -21.26
N TRP A 42 3.59 -1.03 -22.04
CA TRP A 42 4.80 -0.23 -21.89
C TRP A 42 4.87 0.50 -20.52
N ARG A 43 3.74 0.77 -19.89
CA ARG A 43 3.68 1.42 -18.56
C ARG A 43 4.25 0.55 -17.46
N ILE A 44 4.22 -0.77 -17.63
CA ILE A 44 4.84 -1.73 -16.72
C ILE A 44 6.36 -1.58 -16.73
N LEU A 45 6.96 -1.44 -17.92
CA LEU A 45 8.41 -1.27 -18.04
C LEU A 45 8.92 0.03 -17.39
N LEU A 46 8.09 1.07 -17.42
CA LEU A 46 8.40 2.35 -16.79
C LEU A 46 7.98 2.44 -15.33
N TYR A 47 7.39 1.39 -14.74
CA TYR A 47 6.88 1.39 -13.37
C TYR A 47 5.90 2.55 -13.06
N ILE A 48 5.03 2.87 -14.01
CA ILE A 48 3.95 3.87 -13.86
C ILE A 48 2.55 3.25 -14.00
N ASN A 49 2.48 1.92 -13.93
CA ASN A 49 1.23 1.18 -14.07
C ASN A 49 0.29 1.32 -12.86
N ASN A 50 0.69 1.99 -11.78
CA ASN A 50 -0.16 2.28 -10.62
C ASN A 50 -1.28 3.32 -10.90
N PHE A 51 -1.33 3.90 -12.11
CA PHE A 51 -2.42 4.77 -12.55
C PHE A 51 -3.34 4.12 -13.59
N TYR A 52 -2.84 3.08 -14.28
CA TYR A 52 -3.58 2.29 -15.27
C TYR A 52 -2.67 1.11 -15.67
N ALA A 53 -3.06 -0.12 -15.34
CA ALA A 53 -2.28 -1.31 -15.59
C ALA A 53 -2.99 -2.27 -16.55
N CYS A 54 -2.20 -2.95 -17.39
CA CYS A 54 -2.61 -4.22 -18.02
C CYS A 54 -2.83 -5.31 -16.96
N TYR A 55 -1.94 -5.36 -15.98
CA TYR A 55 -1.88 -6.41 -14.99
C TYR A 55 -1.86 -5.77 -13.62
N ASN A 56 -3.04 -5.72 -12.99
CA ASN A 56 -3.26 -4.94 -11.78
C ASN A 56 -2.28 -5.30 -10.67
N ILE A 57 -1.98 -6.58 -10.41
CA ILE A 57 -1.06 -6.97 -9.33
C ILE A 57 0.35 -6.33 -9.40
N LEU A 58 0.79 -5.86 -10.58
CA LEU A 58 2.06 -5.14 -10.72
C LEU A 58 2.01 -3.69 -10.20
N TRP A 59 0.86 -3.15 -9.79
CA TRP A 59 0.78 -1.80 -9.21
C TRP A 59 1.73 -1.67 -8.01
N TYR A 60 1.85 -2.74 -7.21
CA TYR A 60 2.72 -2.77 -6.03
C TYR A 60 4.20 -2.64 -6.40
N LEU A 61 4.63 -3.34 -7.46
CA LEU A 61 6.02 -3.28 -7.91
C LEU A 61 6.37 -1.89 -8.46
N ALA A 62 5.42 -1.20 -9.09
CA ALA A 62 5.59 0.19 -9.49
C ALA A 62 5.79 1.12 -8.29
N LEU A 63 4.99 0.95 -7.23
CA LEU A 63 5.16 1.73 -6.00
C LEU A 63 6.54 1.53 -5.38
N ASP A 64 6.99 0.29 -5.26
CA ASP A 64 8.29 -0.03 -4.67
C ASP A 64 9.44 0.66 -5.44
N MET A 65 9.39 0.64 -6.77
CA MET A 65 10.39 1.31 -7.60
C MET A 65 10.33 2.82 -7.47
N GLN A 66 9.14 3.41 -7.47
CA GLN A 66 8.97 4.86 -7.28
C GLN A 66 9.51 5.31 -5.92
N PHE A 67 9.20 4.57 -4.86
CA PHE A 67 9.71 4.84 -3.51
C PHE A 67 11.22 4.68 -3.44
N TYR A 68 11.79 3.66 -4.09
CA TYR A 68 13.23 3.46 -4.19
C TYR A 68 13.94 4.64 -4.87
N VAL A 69 13.34 5.20 -5.94
CA VAL A 69 13.88 6.38 -6.63
C VAL A 69 13.85 7.63 -5.74
N ILE A 70 12.83 7.79 -4.89
CA ILE A 70 12.68 8.97 -4.01
C ILE A 70 13.51 8.81 -2.71
N ALA A 71 13.84 7.58 -2.30
CA ALA A 71 14.56 7.28 -1.06
C ALA A 71 15.82 8.14 -0.79
N PRO A 72 16.69 8.42 -1.78
CA PRO A 72 17.88 9.22 -1.57
C PRO A 72 17.59 10.62 -1.04
N ILE A 73 16.44 11.22 -1.39
CA ILE A 73 16.04 12.55 -0.91
C ILE A 73 15.90 12.54 0.61
N PHE A 74 15.22 11.53 1.16
CA PHE A 74 15.04 11.38 2.61
C PHE A 74 16.34 11.03 3.32
N LEU A 75 17.16 10.17 2.72
CA LEU A 75 18.46 9.80 3.28
C LEU A 75 19.42 10.99 3.34
N VAL A 76 19.46 11.80 2.29
CA VAL A 76 20.28 13.03 2.26
C VAL A 76 19.76 14.04 3.28
N ALA A 77 18.44 14.23 3.38
CA ALA A 77 17.85 15.11 4.39
C ALA A 77 18.22 14.67 5.83
N LEU A 78 18.14 13.37 6.13
CA LEU A 78 18.56 12.79 7.41
C LEU A 78 20.06 12.91 7.64
N TYR A 79 20.89 12.79 6.60
CA TYR A 79 22.34 12.92 6.69
C TYR A 79 22.78 14.35 7.03
N ILE A 80 22.16 15.36 6.42
CA ILE A 80 22.50 16.76 6.66
C ILE A 80 21.96 17.23 8.01
N HIS A 81 20.66 17.03 8.26
CA HIS A 81 19.99 17.46 9.49
C HIS A 81 18.94 16.43 9.93
N VAL A 82 19.32 15.57 10.88
CA VAL A 82 18.45 14.49 11.41
C VAL A 82 17.08 15.01 11.83
N ALA A 83 17.02 16.13 12.57
CA ALA A 83 15.75 16.70 13.02
C ALA A 83 14.84 17.13 11.86
N PHE A 84 15.42 17.73 10.81
CA PHE A 84 14.68 18.13 9.62
C PHE A 84 14.21 16.92 8.81
N GLY A 85 15.08 15.93 8.61
CA GLY A 85 14.71 14.69 7.91
C GLY A 85 13.60 13.91 8.62
N LEU A 86 13.66 13.81 9.95
CA LEU A 86 12.59 13.19 10.76
C LEU A 86 11.30 14.00 10.71
N ALA A 87 11.37 15.33 10.80
CA ALA A 87 10.19 16.20 10.70
C ALA A 87 9.51 16.04 9.32
N LEU A 88 10.29 15.98 8.24
CA LEU A 88 9.78 15.74 6.89
C LEU A 88 9.08 14.38 6.76
N ILE A 89 9.68 13.32 7.32
CA ILE A 89 9.08 11.98 7.34
C ILE A 89 7.75 11.99 8.09
N VAL A 90 7.71 12.56 9.30
CA VAL A 90 6.49 12.63 10.12
C VAL A 90 5.42 13.44 9.40
N LEU A 91 5.78 14.59 8.82
CA LEU A 91 4.85 15.43 8.07
C LEU A 91 4.21 14.66 6.91
N LEU A 92 5.00 13.95 6.10
CA LEU A 92 4.47 13.17 4.98
C LEU A 92 3.61 11.98 5.43
N CYS A 93 3.95 11.34 6.54
CA CYS A 93 3.10 10.31 7.14
C CYS A 93 1.75 10.90 7.57
N VAL A 94 1.73 12.06 8.21
CA VAL A 94 0.50 12.74 8.62
C VAL A 94 -0.35 13.15 7.41
N VAL A 95 0.28 13.74 6.38
CA VAL A 95 -0.42 14.11 5.13
C VAL A 95 -1.00 12.88 4.44
N SER A 96 -0.27 11.76 4.41
CA SER A 96 -0.74 10.51 3.84
C SER A 96 -1.96 9.96 4.60
N VAL A 97 -1.90 9.90 5.92
CA VAL A 97 -3.03 9.44 6.76
C VAL A 97 -4.23 10.37 6.60
N TRP A 98 -3.99 11.68 6.57
CA TRP A 98 -5.04 12.68 6.33
C TRP A 98 -5.69 12.49 4.97
N TYR A 99 -4.90 12.26 3.92
CA TYR A 99 -5.42 12.00 2.58
C TYR A 99 -6.33 10.79 2.57
N VAL A 100 -5.89 9.66 3.13
CA VAL A 100 -6.67 8.41 3.22
C VAL A 100 -7.98 8.66 3.96
N TYR A 101 -7.94 9.32 5.12
CA TYR A 101 -9.14 9.66 5.87
C TYR A 101 -10.10 10.54 5.05
N SER A 102 -9.57 11.57 4.38
CA SER A 102 -10.35 12.49 3.57
C SER A 102 -11.07 11.78 2.43
N ILE A 103 -10.36 11.03 1.59
CA ILE A 103 -10.98 10.35 0.45
C ILE A 103 -12.01 9.31 0.90
N THR A 104 -11.74 8.63 2.01
CA THR A 104 -12.66 7.63 2.56
C THR A 104 -13.97 8.30 2.97
N TYR A 105 -13.89 9.48 3.60
CA TYR A 105 -15.05 10.26 4.02
C TYR A 105 -15.86 10.80 2.86
N TRP A 106 -15.18 11.43 1.89
CA TRP A 106 -15.81 12.10 0.75
C TRP A 106 -16.42 11.12 -0.25
N LEU A 107 -15.74 10.01 -0.56
CA LEU A 107 -16.21 9.03 -1.54
C LEU A 107 -17.07 7.92 -0.93
N ASP A 108 -17.23 7.90 0.40
CA ASP A 108 -17.99 6.87 1.12
C ASP A 108 -17.57 5.43 0.74
N ILE A 109 -16.26 5.27 0.51
CA ILE A 109 -15.63 3.98 0.21
C ILE A 109 -15.47 3.16 1.51
N PRO A 110 -15.51 1.83 1.44
CA PRO A 110 -15.35 0.99 2.61
C PRO A 110 -13.92 1.09 3.19
N ALA A 111 -13.81 1.20 4.52
CA ALA A 111 -12.51 1.30 5.20
C ALA A 111 -11.64 0.03 5.10
N THR A 112 -12.24 -1.11 4.77
CA THR A 112 -11.55 -2.39 4.52
C THR A 112 -12.25 -3.15 3.41
N MET A 113 -11.50 -4.02 2.72
CA MET A 113 -12.01 -4.95 1.69
C MET A 113 -12.55 -6.26 2.29
N VAL A 114 -12.56 -6.39 3.61
CA VAL A 114 -13.02 -7.59 4.33
C VAL A 114 -14.21 -7.22 5.19
N GLY A 115 -15.23 -8.08 5.20
CA GLY A 115 -16.42 -7.94 6.03
C GLY A 115 -17.67 -7.60 5.24
N GLU A 116 -18.78 -7.53 5.96
CA GLU A 116 -20.12 -7.37 5.40
C GLU A 116 -20.24 -6.08 4.58
N TYR A 117 -19.73 -4.97 5.12
CA TYR A 117 -19.73 -3.67 4.46
C TYR A 117 -18.98 -3.66 3.13
N ALA A 118 -17.85 -4.38 3.04
CA ALA A 118 -17.09 -4.47 1.79
C ALA A 118 -17.85 -5.28 0.73
N MET A 119 -18.45 -6.40 1.14
CA MET A 119 -19.19 -7.30 0.25
C MET A 119 -20.42 -6.64 -0.37
N PHE A 120 -21.11 -5.77 0.38
CA PHE A 120 -22.32 -5.08 -0.07
C PHE A 120 -22.11 -3.64 -0.58
N SER A 121 -20.86 -3.17 -0.63
CA SER A 121 -20.55 -1.80 -1.07
C SER A 121 -20.78 -1.55 -2.57
N GLY A 122 -20.92 -2.60 -3.38
CA GLY A 122 -21.17 -2.51 -4.82
C GLY A 122 -19.91 -2.26 -5.65
N ALA A 123 -19.94 -2.66 -6.92
CA ALA A 123 -18.76 -2.67 -7.79
C ALA A 123 -18.11 -1.28 -7.97
N THR A 124 -18.89 -0.20 -8.00
CA THR A 124 -18.37 1.17 -8.16
C THR A 124 -17.50 1.59 -6.99
N LYS A 125 -17.96 1.36 -5.75
CA LYS A 125 -17.19 1.73 -4.54
C LYS A 125 -15.92 0.91 -4.38
N ILE A 126 -15.94 -0.34 -4.82
CA ILE A 126 -14.74 -1.20 -4.85
C ILE A 126 -13.73 -0.65 -5.86
N ASN A 127 -14.18 -0.26 -7.06
CA ASN A 127 -13.31 0.36 -8.05
C ASN A 127 -12.71 1.68 -7.53
N ASP A 128 -13.51 2.55 -6.91
CA ASP A 128 -13.05 3.81 -6.31
C ASP A 128 -12.05 3.56 -5.16
N PHE A 129 -12.25 2.49 -4.38
CA PHE A 129 -11.30 2.08 -3.35
C PHE A 129 -9.94 1.73 -3.96
N PHE A 130 -9.91 0.97 -5.06
CA PHE A 130 -8.64 0.62 -5.70
C PHE A 130 -7.99 1.81 -6.39
N SER A 131 -8.77 2.54 -7.19
CA SER A 131 -8.30 3.63 -8.01
C SER A 131 -7.88 4.84 -7.18
N GLU A 132 -8.63 5.26 -6.16
CA GLU A 132 -8.36 6.50 -5.41
C GLU A 132 -7.60 6.27 -4.10
N TYR A 133 -7.63 5.07 -3.53
CA TYR A 133 -6.94 4.77 -2.28
C TYR A 133 -5.83 3.74 -2.43
N TYR A 134 -6.15 2.51 -2.86
CA TYR A 134 -5.28 1.35 -2.67
C TYR A 134 -4.01 1.40 -3.52
N GLU A 135 -4.12 1.86 -4.77
CA GLU A 135 -3.02 1.87 -5.75
C GLU A 135 -2.26 3.20 -5.78
N LYS A 136 -2.72 4.22 -5.04
CA LYS A 136 -2.08 5.54 -5.03
C LYS A 136 -0.81 5.54 -4.17
N PRO A 137 0.34 6.05 -4.69
CA PRO A 137 1.60 6.04 -3.97
C PRO A 137 1.54 6.80 -2.64
N TRP A 138 0.90 7.98 -2.63
CA TRP A 138 0.82 8.84 -1.45
C TRP A 138 -0.06 8.26 -0.34
N ALA A 139 -0.96 7.32 -0.62
CA ALA A 139 -1.72 6.61 0.40
C ALA A 139 -0.94 5.46 1.07
N ARG A 140 0.19 5.05 0.48
CA ARG A 140 0.99 3.88 0.87
C ARG A 140 2.44 4.19 1.23
N VAL A 141 2.82 5.45 1.20
CA VAL A 141 4.16 5.93 1.53
C VAL A 141 4.57 5.77 3.03
N PRO A 142 3.68 5.79 4.05
CA PRO A 142 4.13 5.82 5.46
C PRO A 142 5.01 4.64 5.91
N PRO A 143 4.68 3.37 5.62
CA PRO A 143 5.53 2.24 6.00
C PRO A 143 6.94 2.33 5.42
N TYR A 144 7.05 2.87 4.19
CA TYR A 144 8.32 3.06 3.51
C TYR A 144 9.19 4.12 4.23
N LEU A 145 8.60 5.27 4.56
CA LEU A 145 9.30 6.35 5.26
C LEU A 145 9.73 5.94 6.68
N VAL A 146 8.87 5.20 7.39
CA VAL A 146 9.20 4.63 8.70
C VAL A 146 10.36 3.65 8.56
N GLY A 147 10.37 2.82 7.52
CA GLY A 147 11.48 1.92 7.20
C GLY A 147 12.80 2.67 6.99
N ILE A 148 12.79 3.78 6.24
CA ILE A 148 13.98 4.64 6.05
C ILE A 148 14.46 5.21 7.39
N ALA A 149 13.56 5.77 8.20
CA ALA A 149 13.90 6.35 9.49
C ALA A 149 14.52 5.32 10.45
N VAL A 150 13.91 4.13 10.54
CA VAL A 150 14.40 3.02 11.37
C VAL A 150 15.73 2.49 10.84
N GLY A 151 15.87 2.32 9.53
CA GLY A 151 17.11 1.88 8.89
C GLY A 151 18.27 2.86 9.16
N TYR A 152 18.01 4.17 9.05
CA TYR A 152 18.97 5.21 9.41
C TYR A 152 19.35 5.15 10.89
N LEU A 153 18.36 4.98 11.79
CA LEU A 153 18.60 4.85 13.22
C LEU A 153 19.47 3.63 13.54
N ILE A 154 19.20 2.47 12.94
CA ILE A 154 20.00 1.26 13.12
C ILE A 154 21.44 1.50 12.65
N ALA A 155 21.64 2.09 11.47
CA ALA A 155 22.97 2.41 10.95
C ALA A 155 23.73 3.40 11.85
N TYR A 156 23.03 4.37 12.44
CA TYR A 156 23.61 5.30 13.40
C TYR A 156 23.99 4.62 14.72
N LEU A 157 23.10 3.77 15.27
CA LEU A 157 23.32 3.07 16.53
C LEU A 157 24.38 1.96 16.44
N GLN A 158 24.61 1.36 15.27
CA GLN A 158 25.69 0.37 15.07
C GLN A 158 27.08 0.94 15.40
N ARG A 159 27.27 2.26 15.27
CA ARG A 159 28.54 2.92 15.63
C ARG A 159 28.77 2.95 17.14
N LYS A 160 27.70 2.99 17.94
CA LYS A 160 27.73 2.98 19.42
C LYS A 160 26.47 2.27 19.93
N PRO A 161 26.47 0.93 20.05
CA PRO A 161 25.28 0.20 20.41
C PRO A 161 24.83 0.59 21.82
N PRO A 162 23.60 1.12 21.99
CA PRO A 162 23.09 1.46 23.30
C PRO A 162 22.84 0.18 24.10
N LYS A 163 23.16 0.22 25.40
CA LYS A 163 22.77 -0.84 26.33
C LYS A 163 21.34 -0.58 26.78
N PHE A 164 20.39 -1.29 26.20
CA PHE A 164 18.99 -1.21 26.63
C PHE A 164 18.78 -1.97 27.94
N ASN A 165 18.05 -1.35 28.86
CA ASN A 165 17.55 -2.05 30.03
C ASN A 165 16.45 -3.05 29.60
N TRP A 166 16.42 -4.23 30.22
CA TRP A 166 15.41 -5.25 29.98
C TRP A 166 13.98 -4.69 30.05
N PHE A 167 13.70 -3.78 30.97
CA PHE A 167 12.38 -3.14 31.10
C PHE A 167 11.99 -2.34 29.85
N ILE A 168 12.94 -1.66 29.18
CA ILE A 168 12.68 -0.91 27.94
C ILE A 168 12.37 -1.87 26.80
N VAL A 169 13.12 -2.97 26.70
CA VAL A 169 12.92 -3.98 25.67
C VAL A 169 11.55 -4.65 25.82
N VAL A 170 11.23 -5.13 27.03
CA VAL A 170 9.93 -5.74 27.32
C VAL A 170 8.79 -4.76 27.13
N GLY A 171 8.94 -3.53 27.62
CA GLY A 171 7.95 -2.46 27.41
C GLY A 171 7.71 -2.20 25.92
N GLY A 172 8.78 -2.12 25.12
CA GLY A 172 8.68 -1.96 23.66
C GLY A 172 7.93 -3.10 22.97
N TRP A 173 8.22 -4.36 23.36
CA TRP A 173 7.49 -5.52 22.83
C TRP A 173 6.01 -5.54 23.24
N ILE A 174 5.69 -5.16 24.47
CA ILE A 174 4.30 -5.06 24.94
C ILE A 174 3.56 -3.98 24.15
N VAL A 175 4.15 -2.80 23.97
CA VAL A 175 3.56 -1.71 23.19
C VAL A 175 3.34 -2.14 21.74
N ALA A 176 4.33 -2.81 21.13
CA ALA A 176 4.21 -3.34 19.77
C ALA A 176 3.09 -4.39 19.65
N LEU A 177 2.98 -5.29 20.63
CA LEU A 177 1.92 -6.30 20.68
C LEU A 177 0.53 -5.65 20.81
N ILE A 178 0.38 -4.68 21.72
CA ILE A 178 -0.87 -3.93 21.90
C ILE A 178 -1.24 -3.22 20.60
N ALA A 179 -0.29 -2.53 19.96
CA ALA A 179 -0.53 -1.86 18.69
C ALA A 179 -0.96 -2.83 17.58
N ALA A 180 -0.30 -3.99 17.47
CA ALA A 180 -0.67 -5.03 16.50
C ALA A 180 -2.08 -5.57 16.75
N LEU A 181 -2.43 -5.85 18.01
CA LEU A 181 -3.77 -6.29 18.39
C LEU A 181 -4.83 -5.22 18.11
N LEU A 182 -4.54 -3.94 18.39
CA LEU A 182 -5.44 -2.83 18.08
C LEU A 182 -5.66 -2.67 16.58
N CYS A 183 -4.63 -2.82 15.75
CA CYS A 183 -4.78 -2.77 14.29
C CYS A 183 -5.67 -3.91 13.75
N VAL A 184 -5.56 -5.11 14.33
CA VAL A 184 -6.33 -6.29 13.88
C VAL A 184 -7.76 -6.28 14.41
N PHE A 185 -7.94 -6.02 15.71
CA PHE A 185 -9.24 -6.13 16.39
C PHE A 185 -9.99 -4.80 16.52
N GLY A 186 -9.32 -3.67 16.32
CA GLY A 186 -9.95 -2.35 16.30
C GLY A 186 -11.15 -2.25 15.34
N PRO A 187 -11.02 -2.67 14.07
CA PRO A 187 -12.14 -2.61 13.11
C PRO A 187 -13.16 -3.74 13.27
N TYR A 188 -13.09 -4.57 14.32
CA TYR A 188 -13.93 -5.78 14.44
C TYR A 188 -15.43 -5.51 14.33
N ARG A 189 -15.95 -4.49 15.05
CA ARG A 189 -17.38 -4.13 15.01
C ARG A 189 -17.81 -3.67 13.63
N TYR A 190 -16.95 -2.93 12.93
CA TYR A 190 -17.18 -2.48 11.55
C TYR A 190 -17.20 -3.65 10.57
N ILE A 191 -16.23 -4.57 10.66
CA ILE A 191 -16.14 -5.76 9.79
C ILE A 191 -17.38 -6.65 9.95
N LYS A 192 -17.90 -6.75 11.18
CA LYS A 192 -19.12 -7.48 11.53
C LYS A 192 -20.41 -6.76 11.08
N GLY A 193 -20.35 -5.49 10.73
CA GLY A 193 -21.52 -4.69 10.35
C GLY A 193 -22.33 -4.14 11.54
N ASP A 194 -21.81 -4.22 12.77
CA ASP A 194 -22.51 -3.73 13.97
C ASP A 194 -22.51 -2.19 14.04
N ASP A 195 -21.46 -1.54 13.52
CA ASP A 195 -21.31 -0.09 13.47
C ASP A 195 -20.84 0.33 12.07
N ASN A 196 -21.26 1.52 11.62
CA ASN A 196 -20.65 2.19 10.48
C ASN A 196 -19.29 2.77 10.91
N TRP A 197 -18.32 2.82 9.99
CA TRP A 197 -17.00 3.41 10.29
C TRP A 197 -17.05 4.94 10.41
N LYS A 198 -18.16 5.57 10.02
CA LYS A 198 -18.46 7.01 10.08
C LYS A 198 -19.21 7.37 11.36
#